data_AF-A0A3B9V747-F1
#
_entry.id   AF-A0A3B9V747-F1
#
_cell.length_a   1.000
_cell.length_b   1.000
_cell.length_c   1.000
_cell.angle_alpha   90.00
_cell.angle_beta   90.00
_cell.angle_gamma   90.00
#
_symmetry.space_group_name_H-M   'P 1'
#
loop_
_entity.id
_entity.type
_entity.pdbx_description
1 polymer ?
#
loop_
_entity_poly.entity_id
_entity_poly.type
_entity_poly.pdbx_seq_one_letter_code
_entity_poly.pdbx_strand_id
1 'polypeptide(L)' 'HRHIKEVARQEGVSINQFISSAVSEKISALLTEDYLKIRAKRAKKDALRKILAKVPSRKPLLNDEL' A
#
# COMPACT_ATOMS: atom_id res chain seq x y z
N HIS A 1 -18.78 10.97 19.18
CA HIS A 1 -17.61 11.29 20.05
C HIS A 1 -17.14 10.10 20.90
N ARG A 2 -18.05 9.27 21.46
CA ARG A 2 -17.69 8.11 22.32
C ARG A 2 -16.73 7.11 21.66
N HIS A 3 -16.99 6.73 20.41
CA HIS A 3 -16.17 5.76 19.69
C HIS A 3 -14.76 6.28 19.35
N ILE A 4 -14.65 7.52 18.86
CA ILE A 4 -13.35 8.18 18.60
C ILE A 4 -12.51 8.26 19.88
N LYS A 5 -13.14 8.51 21.03
CA LYS A 5 -12.47 8.54 22.33
C LYS A 5 -11.96 7.16 22.77
N GLU A 6 -12.73 6.10 22.50
CA GLU A 6 -12.34 4.72 22.80
C GLU A 6 -11.13 4.30 21.96
N VAL A 7 -11.15 4.59 20.66
CA VAL A 7 -10.06 4.27 19.73
C VAL A 7 -8.81 5.11 20.04
N ALA A 8 -8.95 6.42 20.24
CA ALA A 8 -7.81 7.26 20.64
C ALA A 8 -7.17 6.79 21.95
N ARG A 9 -7.97 6.28 22.91
CA ARG A 9 -7.46 5.67 24.14
C ARG A 9 -6.72 4.36 23.90
N GLN A 10 -7.20 3.51 22.97
CA GLN A 10 -6.50 2.28 22.59
C GLN A 10 -5.14 2.57 21.94
N GLU A 11 -5.08 3.60 21.10
CA GLU A 11 -3.86 4.10 20.45
C GLU A 11 -2.94 4.91 21.39
N GLY A 12 -3.39 5.22 22.61
CA GLY A 12 -2.61 5.99 23.59
C GLY A 12 -2.39 7.46 23.23
N VAL A 13 -3.23 8.05 22.37
CA VAL A 13 -3.11 9.43 21.87
C VAL A 13 -4.32 10.29 22.22
N SER A 14 -4.17 11.61 22.15
CA SER A 14 -5.33 12.51 22.27
C SER A 14 -6.28 12.36 21.08
N ILE A 15 -7.55 12.72 21.28
CA ILE A 15 -8.55 12.74 20.19
C ILE A 15 -8.07 13.60 19.01
N ASN A 16 -7.45 14.75 19.28
CA ASN A 16 -6.96 15.63 18.21
C ASN A 16 -5.80 14.99 17.43
N GLN A 17 -4.87 14.33 18.11
CA GLN A 17 -3.79 13.61 17.45
C GLN A 17 -4.33 12.44 16.61
N PHE A 18 -5.30 11.70 17.14
CA PHE A 18 -5.97 10.62 16.42
C PHE A 18 -6.70 11.12 15.16
N ILE A 19 -7.43 12.24 15.25
CA ILE A 19 -8.10 12.83 14.09
C ILE A 19 -7.07 13.28 13.06
N SER A 20 -6.01 13.97 13.49
CA SER A 20 -4.94 14.43 12.59
C SER A 20 -4.23 13.27 11.90
N SER A 21 -3.96 12.16 12.60
CA SER A 21 -3.34 10.97 12.00
C SER A 21 -4.28 10.29 11.00
N ALA A 22 -5.55 10.08 11.37
CA ALA A 22 -6.54 9.47 10.48
C ALA A 22 -6.78 10.29 9.20
N VAL A 23 -6.80 11.63 9.30
CA VAL A 23 -6.89 12.52 8.13
C VAL A 23 -5.63 12.41 7.27
N SER A 24 -4.44 12.41 7.89
CA SER A 24 -3.17 12.27 7.18
C SER A 24 -3.07 10.94 6.45
N GLU A 25 -3.50 9.85 7.09
CA GLU A 25 -3.55 8.51 6.51
C GLU A 25 -4.51 8.46 5.31
N LYS A 26 -5.72 9.03 5.45
CA LYS A 26 -6.69 9.09 4.34
C LYS A 26 -6.13 9.87 3.15
N ILE A 27 -5.47 11.00 3.38
CA ILE A 27 -4.82 11.79 2.33
C ILE A 27 -3.70 10.97 1.67
N SER A 28 -2.85 10.32 2.47
CA SER A 28 -1.77 9.48 1.96
C SER A 28 -2.31 8.35 1.06
N ALA A 29 -3.39 7.69 1.47
CA ALA A 29 -4.04 6.65 0.68
C ALA A 29 -4.56 7.18 -0.66
N LEU A 30 -5.25 8.32 -0.66
CA LEU A 30 -5.78 8.94 -1.88
C LEU A 30 -4.65 9.38 -2.84
N LEU A 31 -3.62 10.04 -2.31
CA LEU A 31 -2.46 10.44 -3.11
C LEU A 31 -1.71 9.24 -3.68
N THR A 32 -1.60 8.15 -2.91
CA THR A 32 -0.98 6.90 -3.36
C THR A 32 -1.78 6.28 -4.50
N GLU A 33 -3.10 6.23 -4.38
CA GLU A 33 -3.99 5.75 -5.44
C GLU A 33 -3.80 6.54 -6.74
N ASP A 34 -3.82 7.87 -6.65
CA ASP A 34 -3.64 8.76 -7.81
C ASP A 34 -2.26 8.60 -8.44
N TYR A 35 -1.22 8.49 -7.61
CA TYR A 35 0.14 8.22 -8.08
C TYR A 35 0.21 6.90 -8.86
N LEU A 36 -0.38 5.82 -8.33
CA LEU A 36 -0.41 4.51 -9.00
C LEU A 36 -1.17 4.58 -10.33
N LYS A 37 -2.31 5.29 -10.39
CA LYS A 37 -3.07 5.51 -11.64
C LYS A 37 -2.23 6.23 -12.68
N ILE A 38 -1.54 7.30 -12.30
CA ILE A 38 -0.67 8.08 -13.20
C ILE A 38 0.51 7.21 -13.69
N ARG A 39 1.14 6.46 -12.79
CA ARG A 39 2.26 5.57 -13.11
C ARG A 39 1.82 4.44 -14.05
N ALA A 40 0.64 3.87 -13.83
CA ALA A 40 0.07 2.80 -14.65
C ALA A 40 -0.12 3.23 -16.11
N LYS A 41 -0.46 4.51 -16.38
CA LYS A 41 -0.55 5.04 -17.76
C LYS A 41 0.78 4.98 -18.52
N ARG A 42 1.91 4.96 -17.82
CA ARG A 42 3.26 4.88 -18.41
C ARG A 42 3.78 3.44 -18.46
N ALA A 43 3.01 2.47 -17.96
CA ALA A 43 3.45 1.08 -17.86
C ALA A 43 3.50 0.42 -19.24
N LYS A 44 4.65 -0.17 -19.58
CA LYS A 44 4.83 -0.96 -20.79
C LYS A 44 4.58 -2.44 -20.49
N LYS A 45 3.30 -2.86 -20.52
CA LYS A 45 2.89 -4.24 -20.16
C LYS A 45 3.61 -5.31 -20.99
N ASP A 46 3.84 -5.07 -22.28
CA ASP A 46 4.59 -5.99 -23.14
C ASP A 46 6.06 -6.12 -22.76
N ALA A 47 6.70 -5.03 -22.35
CA ALA A 47 8.08 -5.07 -21.89
C ALA A 47 8.19 -5.91 -20.62
N LEU A 48 7.24 -5.76 -19.68
CA LEU A 48 7.18 -6.60 -18.48
C LEU A 48 6.98 -8.07 -18.83
N ARG A 49 6.03 -8.40 -19.72
CA ARG A 49 5.82 -9.78 -20.19
C ARG A 49 7.07 -10.39 -20.81
N LYS A 50 7.79 -9.64 -21.65
CA LYS A 50 9.05 -10.07 -22.27
C LYS A 50 10.14 -10.35 -21.23
N ILE A 51 10.18 -9.59 -20.14
CA ILE A 51 11.11 -9.84 -19.03
C ILE A 51 10.70 -11.11 -18.28
N LEU A 52 9.41 -11.26 -17.94
CA LEU A 52 8.90 -12.43 -17.22
C LEU A 52 9.09 -13.73 -18.03
N ALA A 53 8.99 -13.69 -19.36
CA ALA A 53 9.23 -14.84 -20.22
C ALA A 53 10.69 -15.34 -20.18
N LYS A 54 11.64 -14.55 -19.66
CA LYS A 54 13.03 -15.00 -19.45
C LYS A 54 13.20 -15.81 -18.18
N VAL A 55 12.22 -15.81 -17.28
CA VAL A 55 12.27 -16.59 -16.04
C VAL A 55 12.17 -18.07 -16.40
N PRO A 56 13.15 -18.91 -16.02
CA PRO A 56 13.10 -20.34 -16.31
C PRO A 56 11.89 -20.99 -15.65
N SER A 57 11.20 -21.87 -16.38
CA SER A 57 10.18 -22.74 -15.81
C SER A 57 10.87 -23.84 -15.00
N ARG A 58 11.11 -23.56 -13.72
CA ARG A 58 11.73 -24.46 -12.74
C ARG A 58 11.03 -24.32 -11.39
N LYS A 59 11.24 -25.29 -10.51
CA LYS A 59 10.85 -25.15 -9.10
C LYS A 59 11.56 -23.95 -8.47
N PRO A 60 10.94 -23.27 -7.49
CA PRO A 60 11.64 -22.29 -6.65
C PRO A 60 12.93 -22.87 -6.08
N LEU A 61 13.89 -21.99 -5.78
CA LEU A 61 15.10 -22.41 -5.11
C LEU A 61 14.78 -22.85 -3.68
N LEU A 62 15.64 -23.71 -3.12
CA LEU A 62 15.56 -24.05 -1.71
C LEU A 62 15.62 -22.77 -0.86
N ASN A 63 14.65 -22.60 0.05
CA ASN A 63 14.40 -21.38 0.85
C ASN A 63 13.76 -20.19 0.13
N ASP A 64 13.36 -20.36 -1.13
CA ASP A 64 12.52 -19.41 -1.91
C ASP A 64 11.09 -19.96 -2.06
N GLU A 65 10.76 -20.96 -1.23
CA GLU A 65 9.48 -21.66 -1.15
C GLU A 65 8.56 -20.88 -0.19
N LEU A 66 7.30 -20.65 -0.59
CA LEU A 66 6.29 -19.91 0.18
C LEU A 66 5.78 -20.67 1.40
#